data_AF-A0A8J2YCN5-F1
#
_entry.id   AF-A0A8J2YCN5-F1
#
_cell.length_a   1.000
_cell.length_b   1.000
_cell.length_c   1.000
_cell.angle_alpha   90.00
_cell.angle_beta   90.00
_cell.angle_gamma   90.00
#
_symmetry.space_group_name_H-M   'P 1'
#
loop_
_entity.id
_entity.type
_entity.pdbx_description
1 polymer ?
#
loop_
_entity_poly.entity_id
_entity_poly.type
_entity_poly.pdbx_seq_one_letter_code
_entity_poly.pdbx_strand_id
1 'polypeptide(L)' 'MVSQIGLGCMGMSDLYGEANRAESSATIHEALDADITLFDTGDFYGIGHNELLLFP' A
#
# COMPACT_ATOMS: atom_id res chain seq x y z
N MET A 1 4.86 6.47 -17.32
CA MET A 1 3.40 6.68 -17.36
C MET A 1 2.82 6.01 -16.12
N VAL A 2 1.76 6.57 -15.55
CA VAL A 2 1.02 5.99 -14.41
C VAL A 2 -0.37 5.60 -14.87
N SER A 3 -0.98 4.61 -14.22
CA SER A 3 -2.37 4.22 -14.45
C SER A 3 -3.31 5.39 -14.14
N GLN A 4 -4.46 5.45 -14.84
CA GLN A 4 -5.48 6.49 -14.57
C GLN A 4 -6.19 6.29 -13.22
N ILE A 5 -6.13 5.07 -12.68
CA ILE A 5 -6.62 4.69 -11.35
C ILE A 5 -5.40 4.38 -10.48
N GLY A 6 -5.40 4.86 -9.24
CA GLY A 6 -4.37 4.56 -8.24
C GLY A 6 -4.96 3.90 -7.00
N LEU A 7 -4.11 3.22 -6.24
CA LEU A 7 -4.46 2.63 -4.95
C LEU A 7 -4.02 3.56 -3.81
N GLY A 8 -4.96 3.99 -2.96
CA GLY A 8 -4.64 4.71 -1.73
C GLY A 8 -4.36 3.73 -0.58
N CYS A 9 -3.19 3.82 0.05
CA CYS A 9 -2.75 2.88 1.08
C CYS A 9 -3.14 3.28 2.51
N MET A 10 -4.02 4.27 2.69
CA MET A 10 -4.40 4.82 4.01
C MET A 10 -5.07 3.81 4.94
N GLY A 11 -5.93 2.96 4.40
CA GLY A 11 -6.58 1.88 5.15
C GLY A 11 -5.66 0.71 5.52
N MET A 12 -4.45 0.66 4.95
CA MET A 12 -3.46 -0.38 5.26
C MET A 12 -2.59 -0.02 6.48
N SER A 13 -2.97 1.03 7.20
CA SER A 13 -2.31 1.54 8.39
C SER A 13 -3.27 1.60 9.57
N ASP A 14 -2.72 1.71 10.79
CA ASP A 14 -3.51 1.74 12.02
C ASP A 14 -4.38 3.01 12.20
N LEU A 15 -4.39 3.91 11.20
CA LEU A 15 -5.12 5.17 11.25
C LEU A 15 -6.65 4.98 11.32
N TYR A 16 -7.16 3.89 10.75
CA TYR A 16 -8.60 3.55 10.76
C TYR A 16 -8.93 2.37 11.69
N GLY A 17 -8.01 1.97 12.56
CA GLY A 17 -8.09 0.74 13.37
C GLY A 17 -7.03 -0.28 12.94
N GLU A 18 -6.99 -1.43 13.60
CA GLU A 18 -5.95 -2.45 13.38
C GLU A 18 -5.86 -2.86 11.90
N ALA A 19 -4.70 -2.61 11.29
CA ALA A 19 -4.46 -3.01 9.91
C ALA A 19 -4.06 -4.48 9.81
N ASN A 20 -4.77 -5.26 8.99
CA ASN A 20 -4.38 -6.64 8.70
C ASN A 20 -3.30 -6.68 7.61
N ARG A 21 -2.06 -6.94 8.02
CA ARG A 21 -0.90 -7.00 7.11
C ARG A 21 -1.07 -8.00 5.95
N ALA A 22 -1.71 -9.14 6.20
CA ALA A 22 -1.90 -10.16 5.15
C ALA A 22 -2.91 -9.67 4.10
N GLU A 23 -3.98 -9.02 4.53
CA GLU A 23 -5.00 -8.45 3.67
C GLU A 23 -4.46 -7.25 2.86
N SER A 24 -3.68 -6.37 3.51
CA SER A 24 -2.98 -5.28 2.83
C SER A 24 -2.06 -5.79 1.73
N SER A 25 -1.27 -6.84 2.01
CA SER A 25 -0.38 -7.47 1.02
C SER A 25 -1.18 -8.06 -0.15
N ALA A 26 -2.26 -8.79 0.13
CA ALA A 26 -3.12 -9.36 -0.91
C ALA A 26 -3.73 -8.28 -1.80
N THR A 27 -4.17 -7.16 -1.20
CA THR A 27 -4.74 -6.01 -1.93
C THR A 27 -3.71 -5.37 -2.86
N ILE A 28 -2.45 -5.23 -2.41
CA ILE A 28 -1.38 -4.70 -3.26
C ILE A 28 -1.11 -5.62 -4.44
N HIS A 29 -1.05 -6.94 -4.24
CA HIS A 29 -0.85 -7.89 -5.32
C HIS A 29 -1.97 -7.84 -6.36
N GLU A 30 -3.23 -7.78 -5.92
CA GLU A 30 -4.37 -7.65 -6.84
C GLU A 30 -4.35 -6.31 -7.61
N ALA A 31 -3.90 -5.23 -6.99
CA ALA A 31 -3.73 -3.96 -7.69
C ALA A 31 -2.65 -4.05 -8.79
N LEU A 32 -1.55 -4.74 -8.52
CA LEU A 32 -0.50 -4.99 -9.51
C LEU A 32 -1.00 -5.88 -10.65
N ASP A 33 -1.75 -6.93 -10.35
CA ASP A 33 -2.36 -7.82 -11.35
C ASP A 33 -3.42 -7.09 -12.20
N ALA A 34 -4.00 -6.01 -11.69
CA ALA A 34 -4.90 -5.10 -12.39
C ALA A 34 -4.20 -3.94 -13.14
N ASP A 35 -2.88 -4.01 -13.33
CA ASP A 35 -2.05 -2.99 -13.99
C ASP A 35 -2.09 -1.60 -13.31
N ILE A 36 -2.42 -1.54 -12.01
CA ILE A 36 -2.32 -0.31 -11.22
C ILE A 36 -0.85 -0.04 -10.93
N THR A 37 -0.39 1.15 -11.33
CA THR A 37 1.02 1.56 -11.22
C THR A 37 1.20 2.83 -10.37
N LEU A 38 0.12 3.39 -9.84
CA LEU A 38 0.14 4.50 -8.89
C LEU A 38 -0.33 4.02 -7.51
N PHE A 39 0.58 4.04 -6.54
CA PHE A 39 0.30 3.74 -5.14
C PHE A 39 0.54 5.01 -4.32
N ASP A 40 -0.53 5.53 -3.73
CA ASP A 40 -0.47 6.71 -2.87
C ASP A 40 -0.20 6.28 -1.42
N THR A 41 0.96 6.68 -0.90
CA THR A 41 1.46 6.37 0.44
C THR A 41 1.95 7.65 1.14
N GLY A 42 2.18 7.62 2.46
CA GLY A 42 2.64 8.78 3.24
C GLY A 42 3.26 8.39 4.58
N ASP A 43 4.23 9.20 5.05
CA ASP A 43 5.05 8.93 6.26
C ASP A 43 4.27 8.80 7.58
N PHE A 44 2.98 9.15 7.59
CA PHE A 44 2.10 8.90 8.74
C PHE A 44 1.78 7.41 8.95
N TYR A 45 2.18 6.53 8.03
CA TYR A 45 2.01 5.06 8.11
C TYR A 45 3.06 4.36 8.97
N GLY A 46 3.29 4.89 10.17
CA GLY A 46 4.13 4.26 11.19
C GLY A 46 5.62 4.37 10.87
N ILE A 47 6.24 5.47 11.33
CA ILE A 47 7.68 5.64 11.61
C ILE A 47 8.56 4.56 10.94
N GLY A 48 8.77 4.67 9.62
CA GLY A 48 9.82 3.95 8.90
C GLY A 48 9.65 2.44 8.67
N HIS A 49 8.48 1.82 8.89
CA HIS A 49 8.36 0.37 8.70
C HIS A 49 8.09 -0.06 7.24
N ASN A 50 7.60 0.85 6.39
CA ASN A 50 7.19 0.52 5.02
C ASN A 50 8.34 0.52 4.00
N GLU A 51 9.51 1.08 4.34
CA GLU A 51 10.67 1.15 3.45
C GLU A 51 11.45 -0.18 3.33
N LEU A 52 11.19 -1.13 4.22
CA LEU A 52 11.82 -2.47 4.20
C LEU A 52 11.16 -3.46 3.22
N LEU A 53 10.06 -3.08 2.58
CA LEU A 53 9.38 -3.93 1.59
C LEU A 53 9.90 -3.75 0.16
N LEU A 54 10.82 -2.82 -0.08
CA LEU A 54 11.28 -2.43 -1.42
C LEU A 54 12.70 -2.90 -1.79
N PHE A 55 13.36 -3.73 -0.98
CA PHE A 55 14.67 -4.29 -1.33
C PHE A 55 14.71 -5.81 -1.11
N PRO A 56 15.44 -6.55 -1.98
CA PRO A 56 15.35 -8.00 -2.14
C PRO A 56 15.81 -8.83 -0.93
#